data_AF-A0A502CQF2-F1
#
_entry.id   AF-A0A502CQF2-F1
#
_cell.length_a   1.000
_cell.length_b   1.000
_cell.length_c   1.000
_cell.angle_alpha   90.00
_cell.angle_beta   90.00
_cell.angle_gamma   90.00
#
_symmetry.space_group_name_H-M   'P 1'
#
loop_
_entity.id
_entity.type
_entity.pdbx_description
1 polymer ?
#
loop_
_entity_poly.entity_id
_entity_poly.type
_entity_poly.pdbx_seq_one_letter_code
_entity_poly.pdbx_strand_id
1 'polypeptide(L)'
;MQVRVEFTTEPFHGEDDQLPAHVTAAADVLRYAGLSPDLGPLGTSVVGDAEVVVDAVARALKEALAHGATRVTLTLGDVGAAALPASADIVATATDLTDGLSRLIADVERELGGALAGLPRAEKQHAVRLLEERGAFEMRRSAETVAEALGLTRFTVYNYLNRIRDQAAEPAG
;
A
#
# COMPACT_ATOMS: atom_id res chain seq x y z
N MET A 1 -21.34 0.08 7.90
CA MET A 1 -20.39 1.02 7.25
C MET A 1 -19.74 0.28 6.10
N GLN A 2 -19.57 0.86 4.91
CA GLN A 2 -18.96 0.14 3.81
C GLN A 2 -17.43 0.27 3.87
N VAL A 3 -16.71 -0.84 3.86
CA VAL A 3 -15.25 -0.84 3.90
C VAL A 3 -14.69 -1.58 2.70
N ARG A 4 -13.50 -1.15 2.28
CA ARG A 4 -12.64 -1.88 1.35
C ARG A 4 -11.50 -2.47 2.15
N VAL A 5 -11.29 -3.76 1.96
CA VAL A 5 -10.08 -4.44 2.42
C VAL A 5 -9.29 -4.93 1.22
N GLU A 6 -7.99 -4.68 1.25
CA GLU A 6 -7.03 -5.21 0.28
C GLU A 6 -5.96 -5.98 1.05
N PHE A 7 -5.70 -7.22 0.67
CA PHE A 7 -4.65 -8.00 1.31
C PHE A 7 -3.85 -8.87 0.34
N THR A 8 -2.57 -9.04 0.66
CA THR A 8 -1.64 -9.92 -0.04
C THR A 8 -1.17 -11.02 0.89
N THR A 9 -0.89 -12.18 0.30
CA THR A 9 -0.43 -13.38 0.99
C THR A 9 0.74 -13.97 0.23
N GLU A 10 1.87 -14.12 0.90
CA GLU A 10 3.12 -14.62 0.35
C GLU A 10 3.51 -15.94 1.03
N PRO A 11 4.29 -16.81 0.37
CA PRO A 11 5.02 -16.56 -0.89
C PRO A 11 4.19 -16.81 -2.15
N PHE A 12 4.43 -16.03 -3.21
CA PHE A 12 3.94 -16.37 -4.55
C PHE A 12 5.01 -17.19 -5.28
N HIS A 13 4.96 -18.51 -5.13
CA HIS A 13 5.71 -19.43 -5.97
C HIS A 13 4.79 -19.88 -7.11
N GLY A 14 4.99 -19.33 -8.31
CA GLY A 14 4.22 -19.68 -9.49
C GLY A 14 5.17 -19.93 -10.65
N GLU A 15 5.44 -21.20 -10.94
CA GLU A 15 6.01 -21.63 -12.22
C GLU A 15 4.88 -21.95 -13.24
N ASP A 16 3.63 -22.04 -12.78
CA ASP A 16 2.44 -22.37 -13.59
C ASP A 16 1.31 -21.34 -13.38
N ASP A 17 0.36 -21.29 -14.34
CA ASP A 17 -0.83 -20.41 -14.41
C ASP A 17 -1.86 -20.64 -13.26
N GLN A 18 -1.48 -21.37 -12.21
CA GLN A 18 -2.35 -21.79 -11.11
C GLN A 18 -2.13 -20.91 -9.88
N LEU A 19 -3.23 -20.38 -9.33
CA LEU A 19 -3.18 -19.56 -8.11
C LEU A 19 -2.67 -20.38 -6.91
N PRO A 20 -1.82 -19.80 -6.04
CA PRO A 20 -1.35 -20.49 -4.84
C PRO A 20 -2.50 -20.90 -3.91
N ALA A 21 -2.33 -22.03 -3.21
CA ALA A 21 -3.37 -22.63 -2.36
C ALA A 21 -3.87 -21.67 -1.25
N HIS A 22 -2.97 -20.87 -0.68
CA HIS A 22 -3.34 -19.88 0.33
C HIS A 22 -4.17 -18.71 -0.23
N VAL A 23 -4.02 -18.37 -1.51
CA VAL A 23 -4.83 -17.35 -2.18
C VAL A 23 -6.24 -17.89 -2.44
N THR A 24 -6.33 -19.12 -2.97
CA THR A 24 -7.63 -19.74 -3.25
C THR A 24 -8.42 -20.00 -1.97
N ALA A 25 -7.77 -20.52 -0.92
CA ALA A 25 -8.42 -20.78 0.37
C ALA A 25 -8.97 -19.49 1.00
N ALA A 26 -8.20 -18.40 0.97
CA ALA A 26 -8.66 -17.11 1.46
C ALA A 26 -9.86 -16.57 0.66
N ALA A 27 -9.80 -16.67 -0.66
CA ALA A 27 -10.90 -16.22 -1.53
C ALA A 27 -12.19 -17.02 -1.31
N ASP A 28 -12.09 -18.33 -1.09
CA ASP A 28 -13.26 -19.20 -0.87
C ASP A 28 -13.97 -18.87 0.45
N VAL A 29 -13.22 -18.55 1.51
CA VAL A 29 -13.80 -18.07 2.77
C VAL A 29 -14.60 -16.79 2.57
N LEU A 30 -14.06 -15.83 1.80
CA LEU A 30 -14.76 -14.58 1.51
C LEU A 30 -16.03 -14.82 0.69
N ARG A 31 -15.98 -15.71 -0.31
CA ARG A 31 -17.16 -16.11 -1.09
C ARG A 31 -18.21 -16.80 -0.24
N TYR A 32 -17.80 -17.68 0.69
CA TYR A 32 -18.71 -18.37 1.61
C TYR A 32 -19.41 -17.39 2.56
N ALA A 33 -18.76 -16.28 2.88
CA ALA A 33 -19.36 -15.17 3.64
C ALA A 33 -20.30 -14.28 2.80
N GLY A 34 -20.54 -14.62 1.53
CA GLY A 34 -21.40 -13.85 0.62
C GLY A 34 -20.72 -12.61 0.02
N LEU A 35 -19.40 -12.48 0.16
CA LEU A 35 -18.64 -11.39 -0.42
C LEU A 35 -18.14 -11.76 -1.82
N SER A 36 -17.85 -10.74 -2.64
CA SER A 36 -17.29 -10.91 -3.98
C SER A 36 -15.83 -10.42 -3.99
N PRO A 37 -14.85 -11.29 -3.65
CA PRO A 37 -13.45 -10.91 -3.70
C PRO A 37 -12.96 -10.76 -5.14
N ASP A 38 -12.23 -9.69 -5.42
CA ASP A 38 -11.49 -9.49 -6.67
C ASP A 38 -10.04 -9.92 -6.48
N LEU A 39 -9.61 -10.89 -7.28
CA LEU A 39 -8.28 -11.48 -7.23
C LEU A 39 -7.42 -10.83 -8.30
N GLY A 40 -6.73 -9.76 -7.93
CA GLY A 40 -5.84 -9.02 -8.82
C GLY A 40 -4.38 -9.48 -8.70
N PRO A 41 -3.52 -9.02 -9.62
CA PRO A 41 -2.07 -9.29 -9.58
C PRO A 41 -1.38 -8.68 -8.34
N LEU A 42 -2.04 -7.76 -7.65
CA LEU A 42 -1.54 -7.05 -6.47
C LEU A 42 -2.16 -7.53 -5.16
N GLY A 43 -2.97 -8.60 -5.18
CA GLY A 43 -3.64 -9.14 -3.99
C GLY A 43 -5.14 -9.31 -4.16
N THR A 44 -5.79 -9.72 -3.08
CA THR A 44 -7.23 -9.90 -3.01
C THR A 44 -7.86 -8.63 -2.44
N SER A 45 -8.85 -8.06 -3.14
CA SER A 45 -9.64 -6.94 -2.63
C SER A 45 -11.10 -7.35 -2.42
N VAL A 46 -11.75 -6.77 -1.42
CA VAL A 46 -13.16 -7.02 -1.14
C VAL A 46 -13.80 -5.76 -0.56
N VAL A 47 -15.03 -5.48 -0.99
CA VAL A 47 -15.84 -4.37 -0.48
C VAL A 47 -17.14 -4.93 0.10
N GLY A 48 -17.57 -4.40 1.23
CA GLY A 48 -18.82 -4.81 1.86
C GLY A 48 -19.06 -4.10 3.19
N ASP A 49 -20.05 -4.58 3.94
CA ASP A 49 -20.29 -4.05 5.28
C ASP A 49 -19.13 -4.40 6.23
N ALA A 50 -18.74 -3.44 7.07
CA ALA A 50 -17.59 -3.53 7.96
C ALA A 50 -17.61 -4.76 8.86
N GLU A 51 -18.74 -5.10 9.48
CA GLU A 51 -18.80 -6.26 10.36
C GLU A 51 -18.58 -7.55 9.57
N VAL A 52 -19.29 -7.69 8.45
CA VAL A 52 -19.20 -8.87 7.57
C VAL A 52 -17.79 -9.02 6.98
N VAL A 53 -17.21 -7.93 6.50
CA VAL A 53 -15.89 -7.94 5.86
C VAL A 53 -14.79 -8.24 6.87
N VAL A 54 -14.80 -7.60 8.05
CA VAL A 54 -13.76 -7.83 9.06
C VAL A 54 -13.78 -9.28 9.55
N ASP A 55 -14.95 -9.83 9.83
CA ASP A 55 -15.10 -11.22 10.26
C ASP A 55 -14.65 -12.22 9.18
N ALA A 56 -15.05 -11.98 7.93
CA ALA A 56 -14.69 -12.85 6.82
C ALA A 56 -13.19 -12.78 6.52
N VAL A 57 -12.59 -11.60 6.53
CA VAL A 57 -11.15 -11.42 6.31
C VAL A 57 -10.35 -12.07 7.44
N ALA A 58 -10.75 -11.92 8.70
CA ALA A 58 -10.05 -12.57 9.81
C ALA A 58 -10.01 -14.10 9.66
N ARG A 59 -11.06 -14.72 9.12
CA ARG A 59 -11.09 -16.15 8.78
C ARG A 59 -10.23 -16.46 7.55
N ALA A 60 -10.32 -15.63 6.52
CA ALA A 60 -9.53 -15.80 5.29
C ALA A 60 -8.02 -15.75 5.56
N LEU A 61 -7.57 -14.87 6.45
CA LEU A 61 -6.16 -14.80 6.85
C LEU A 61 -5.70 -16.04 7.63
N LYS A 62 -6.55 -16.59 8.51
CA LYS A 62 -6.25 -17.85 9.21
C LYS A 62 -6.10 -19.01 8.22
N GLU A 63 -7.01 -19.11 7.25
CA GLU A 63 -6.93 -20.13 6.21
C GLU A 63 -5.71 -19.94 5.31
N ALA A 64 -5.37 -18.71 4.92
CA ALA A 64 -4.17 -18.43 4.15
C ALA A 64 -2.91 -18.93 4.87
N LEU A 65 -2.77 -18.63 6.16
CA LEU A 65 -1.64 -19.09 6.98
C LEU A 65 -1.61 -20.62 7.11
N ALA A 66 -2.77 -21.27 7.29
CA ALA A 66 -2.88 -22.72 7.33
C ALA A 66 -2.49 -23.40 6.00
N HIS A 67 -2.62 -22.68 4.89
CA HIS A 67 -2.34 -23.17 3.54
C HIS A 67 -1.00 -22.67 2.97
N GLY A 68 -0.09 -22.24 3.84
CA GLY A 68 1.31 -21.98 3.47
C GLY A 68 1.66 -20.51 3.27
N ALA A 69 0.75 -19.57 3.54
CA ALA A 69 1.14 -18.17 3.65
C ALA A 69 2.06 -18.00 4.88
N THR A 70 3.22 -17.39 4.67
CA THR A 70 4.18 -17.04 5.73
C THR A 70 4.21 -15.55 6.00
N ARG A 71 3.71 -14.74 5.06
CA ARG A 71 3.57 -13.29 5.23
C ARG A 71 2.23 -12.81 4.67
N VAL A 72 1.57 -11.95 5.44
CA VAL A 72 0.30 -11.32 5.07
C VAL A 72 0.47 -9.81 5.17
N THR A 73 -0.13 -9.07 4.25
CA THR A 73 -0.24 -7.63 4.39
C THR A 73 -1.66 -7.19 4.09
N LEU A 74 -2.20 -6.26 4.89
CA LEU A 74 -3.61 -5.87 4.83
C LEU A 74 -3.75 -4.35 4.95
N THR A 75 -4.64 -3.79 4.14
CA THR A 75 -5.13 -2.41 4.25
C THR A 75 -6.65 -2.43 4.37
N LEU A 76 -7.20 -1.59 5.24
CA LEU A 76 -8.63 -1.41 5.44
C LEU A 76 -8.95 0.09 5.38
N GLY A 77 -9.98 0.46 4.63
CA GLY A 77 -10.47 1.84 4.54
C GLY A 77 -11.98 1.91 4.36
N ASP A 78 -12.57 3.04 4.75
CA ASP A 78 -13.99 3.34 4.50
C ASP A 78 -14.21 3.68 3.01
N VAL A 79 -15.26 3.14 2.41
CA VAL A 79 -15.67 3.39 1.02
C VAL A 79 -16.62 4.59 0.93
N GLY A 80 -17.27 4.96 2.04
CA GLY A 80 -18.13 6.13 2.15
C GLY A 80 -17.37 7.45 2.39
N ALA A 81 -16.09 7.38 2.76
CA ALA A 81 -15.20 8.52 2.86
C ALA A 81 -14.71 8.94 1.46
N ALA A 82 -15.63 9.37 0.59
CA ALA A 82 -15.26 10.26 -0.50
C ALA A 82 -14.68 11.54 0.14
N ALA A 83 -13.38 11.75 -0.05
CA ALA A 83 -12.61 12.97 0.18
C ALA A 83 -13.33 14.02 1.04
N LEU A 84 -13.06 14.05 2.35
CA LEU A 84 -13.28 15.27 3.12
C LEU A 84 -12.45 16.38 2.44
N PRO A 85 -13.03 17.52 2.02
CA PRO A 85 -12.22 18.69 1.74
C PRO A 85 -11.49 19.05 3.04
N ALA A 86 -10.18 19.19 2.96
CA ALA A 86 -9.33 19.58 4.08
C ALA A 86 -9.91 20.85 4.72
N SER A 87 -10.43 20.72 5.95
CA SER A 87 -10.94 21.84 6.73
C SER A 87 -9.79 22.81 6.99
N ALA A 88 -9.87 23.96 6.34
CA ALA A 88 -9.04 25.13 6.58
C ALA A 88 -9.31 25.63 8.00
N ASP A 89 -8.37 25.44 8.94
CA ASP A 89 -8.26 26.27 10.16
C ASP A 89 -6.99 26.03 11.01
N ILE A 90 -5.86 25.63 10.40
CA ILE A 90 -4.55 25.56 11.10
C ILE A 90 -3.38 26.06 10.20
N VAL A 91 -3.63 27.11 9.41
CA VAL A 91 -2.88 27.46 8.17
C VAL A 91 -1.52 28.15 8.37
N ALA A 92 -1.04 28.39 9.58
CA ALA A 92 0.19 29.18 9.76
C ALA A 92 1.48 28.36 10.02
N THR A 93 1.41 27.11 10.49
CA THR A 93 2.60 26.29 10.81
C THR A 93 2.69 24.98 10.03
N ALA A 94 1.58 24.50 9.46
CA ALA A 94 1.55 23.32 8.60
C ALA A 94 2.10 23.60 7.18
N THR A 95 2.01 24.85 6.73
CA THR A 95 2.37 25.28 5.38
C THR A 95 3.88 25.18 5.14
N ASP A 96 4.71 25.57 6.11
CA ASP A 96 6.18 25.49 5.98
C ASP A 96 6.71 24.04 5.86
N LEU A 97 6.14 23.09 6.61
CA LEU A 97 6.53 21.67 6.50
C LEU A 97 6.00 21.01 5.22
N THR A 98 4.78 21.35 4.81
CA THR A 98 4.17 20.83 3.57
C THR A 98 4.89 21.38 2.33
N ASP A 99 5.37 22.63 2.40
CA ASP A 99 6.22 23.24 1.38
C ASP A 99 7.58 22.53 1.30
N GLY A 100 8.17 22.14 2.43
CA GLY A 100 9.44 21.41 2.45
C GLY A 100 9.36 20.06 1.73
N LEU A 101 8.31 19.27 2.00
CA LEU A 101 8.11 17.99 1.32
C LEU A 101 7.83 18.17 -0.17
N SER A 102 7.01 19.17 -0.52
CA SER A 102 6.69 19.48 -1.91
C SER A 102 7.95 19.88 -2.70
N ARG A 103 8.88 20.61 -2.08
CA ARG A 103 10.19 20.93 -2.68
C ARG A 103 11.04 19.68 -2.90
N LEU A 104 11.11 18.77 -1.92
CA LEU A 104 11.84 17.51 -2.08
C LEU A 104 11.29 16.66 -3.22
N ILE A 105 9.97 16.57 -3.35
CA ILE A 105 9.29 15.87 -4.46
C ILE A 105 9.69 16.51 -5.79
N ALA A 106 9.56 17.84 -5.91
CA ALA A 106 9.90 18.55 -7.15
C ALA A 106 11.39 18.40 -7.54
N ASP A 107 12.29 18.35 -6.55
CA ASP A 107 13.72 18.12 -6.81
C ASP A 107 13.99 16.70 -7.31
N VAL A 108 13.30 15.70 -6.77
CA VAL A 108 13.38 14.32 -7.28
C VAL A 108 12.78 14.20 -8.68
N GLU A 109 11.65 14.86 -8.97
CA GLU A 109 11.08 14.91 -10.33
C GLU A 109 12.05 15.50 -11.34
N ARG A 110 12.75 16.58 -10.96
CA ARG A 110 13.76 17.21 -11.82
C ARG A 110 14.95 16.30 -12.09
N GLU A 111 15.36 15.52 -11.09
CA GLU A 111 16.46 14.56 -11.21
C GLU A 111 16.08 13.35 -12.07
N LEU A 112 14.86 12.84 -11.93
CA LEU A 112 14.35 11.70 -12.71
C LEU A 112 13.79 12.11 -14.08
N GLY A 113 13.76 13.40 -14.39
CA GLY A 113 13.42 13.93 -15.71
C GLY A 113 11.91 13.93 -16.03
N GLY A 114 11.04 13.84 -15.02
CA GLY A 114 9.59 13.80 -15.24
C GLY A 114 8.75 13.67 -13.98
N ALA A 115 7.43 13.80 -14.16
CA ALA A 115 6.46 13.69 -13.07
C ALA A 115 6.44 12.28 -12.48
N LEU A 116 6.46 12.18 -11.14
CA LEU A 116 6.57 10.91 -10.43
C LEU A 116 5.46 9.91 -10.80
N ALA A 117 4.25 10.40 -11.03
CA ALA A 117 3.09 9.58 -11.40
C ALA A 117 3.28 8.79 -12.70
N GLY A 118 4.03 9.33 -13.66
CA GLY A 118 4.25 8.74 -14.99
C GLY A 118 5.44 7.79 -15.06
N LEU A 119 6.24 7.69 -14.00
CA LEU A 119 7.47 6.90 -14.02
C LEU A 119 7.21 5.39 -14.04
N PRO A 120 8.07 4.59 -14.69
CA PRO A 120 8.02 3.13 -14.58
C PRO A 120 8.28 2.69 -13.13
N ARG A 121 7.85 1.47 -12.78
CA ARG A 121 7.93 0.94 -11.41
C ARG A 121 9.33 1.05 -10.79
N ALA A 122 10.38 0.72 -11.56
CA ALA A 122 11.76 0.78 -11.08
C ALA A 122 12.17 2.21 -10.69
N GLU A 123 11.75 3.20 -11.49
CA GLU A 123 12.03 4.61 -11.20
C GLU A 123 11.16 5.15 -10.07
N LYS A 124 9.91 4.68 -9.92
CA LYS A 124 9.09 4.97 -8.73
C LYS A 124 9.74 4.45 -7.45
N GLN A 125 10.34 3.26 -7.49
CA GLN A 125 11.11 2.71 -6.37
C GLN A 125 12.37 3.54 -6.09
N HIS A 126 13.06 3.99 -7.14
CA HIS A 126 14.20 4.88 -7.01
C HIS A 126 13.81 6.24 -6.40
N ALA A 127 12.68 6.82 -6.83
CA ALA A 127 12.15 8.06 -6.28
C ALA A 127 11.86 7.93 -4.77
N VAL A 128 11.21 6.84 -4.34
CA VAL A 128 10.95 6.59 -2.91
C VAL A 128 12.25 6.48 -2.11
N ARG A 129 13.29 5.86 -2.68
CA ARG A 129 14.62 5.79 -2.05
C ARG A 129 15.27 7.16 -1.88
N LEU A 130 15.29 7.98 -2.94
CA LEU A 130 15.83 9.34 -2.88
C LEU A 130 15.08 10.22 -1.86
N LEU A 131 13.76 10.06 -1.78
CA LEU A 131 12.93 10.76 -0.80
C LEU A 131 13.25 10.33 0.64
N GLU A 132 13.45 9.03 0.90
CA GLU A 132 13.88 8.51 2.20
C GLU A 132 15.26 9.03 2.60
N GLU A 133 16.24 8.97 1.70
CA GLU A 133 17.59 9.49 1.95
C GLU A 133 17.61 10.99 2.27
N ARG A 134 16.64 11.74 1.74
CA ARG A 134 16.46 13.18 2.01
C ARG A 134 15.58 13.48 3.23
N GLY A 135 15.20 12.45 4.00
CA GLY A 135 14.39 12.61 5.20
C GLY A 135 12.93 12.96 4.95
N ALA A 136 12.42 12.79 3.71
CA ALA A 136 11.05 13.13 3.36
C ALA A 136 10.03 12.40 4.25
N PHE A 137 10.32 11.16 4.65
CA PHE A 137 9.39 10.34 5.43
C PHE A 137 9.41 10.61 6.94
N GLU A 138 10.36 11.40 7.44
CA GLU A 138 10.33 11.92 8.82
C GLU A 138 9.31 13.06 8.97
N MET A 139 8.88 13.66 7.85
CA MET A 139 7.94 14.77 7.83
C MET A 139 6.50 14.30 8.05
N ARG A 140 5.67 15.17 8.65
CA ARG A 140 4.27 14.89 8.93
C ARG A 140 3.49 14.72 7.62
N ARG A 141 2.65 13.67 7.53
CA ARG A 141 1.83 13.30 6.35
C ARG A 141 2.63 12.94 5.08
N SER A 142 3.93 12.71 5.20
CA SER A 142 4.83 12.38 4.08
C SER A 142 4.35 11.25 3.19
N ALA A 143 3.96 10.12 3.79
CA ALA A 143 3.52 8.94 3.06
C ALA A 143 2.25 9.18 2.23
N GLU A 144 1.35 10.06 2.66
CA GLU A 144 0.12 10.42 1.94
C GLU A 144 0.46 11.26 0.71
N THR A 145 1.19 12.36 0.90
CA THR A 145 1.60 13.26 -0.19
C THR A 145 2.48 12.57 -1.23
N VAL A 146 3.43 11.72 -0.79
CA VAL A 146 4.29 10.97 -1.70
C VAL A 146 3.51 9.92 -2.47
N ALA A 147 2.53 9.26 -1.84
CA ALA A 147 1.66 8.31 -2.51
C ALA A 147 0.82 8.99 -3.61
N GLU A 148 0.24 10.16 -3.31
CA GLU A 148 -0.48 10.97 -4.29
C GLU A 148 0.42 11.37 -5.47
N ALA A 149 1.62 11.89 -5.19
CA ALA A 149 2.58 12.30 -6.22
C ALA A 149 3.02 11.14 -7.13
N LEU A 150 3.18 9.94 -6.58
CA LEU A 150 3.54 8.73 -7.33
C LEU A 150 2.34 8.07 -8.03
N GLY A 151 1.11 8.50 -7.75
CA GLY A 151 -0.11 7.80 -8.20
C GLY A 151 -0.20 6.38 -7.63
N LEU A 152 0.25 6.19 -6.39
CA LEU A 152 0.28 4.92 -5.68
C LEU A 152 -0.56 5.01 -4.40
N THR A 153 -0.80 3.86 -3.77
CA THR A 153 -1.35 3.84 -2.42
C THR A 153 -0.26 4.07 -1.37
N ARG A 154 -0.61 4.66 -0.22
CA ARG A 154 0.29 4.76 0.95
C ARG A 154 0.92 3.42 1.30
N PHE A 155 0.13 2.35 1.17
CA PHE A 155 0.58 0.98 1.35
C PHE A 155 1.76 0.62 0.44
N THR A 156 1.67 0.92 -0.85
CA THR A 156 2.74 0.64 -1.82
C THR A 156 4.02 1.40 -1.48
N VAL A 157 3.89 2.66 -1.04
CA VAL A 157 5.02 3.47 -0.58
C VAL A 157 5.68 2.83 0.65
N TYR A 158 4.91 2.40 1.65
CA TYR A 158 5.46 1.68 2.81
C TYR A 158 6.11 0.34 2.43
N ASN A 159 5.56 -0.38 1.45
CA ASN A 159 6.16 -1.62 0.95
C ASN A 159 7.56 -1.35 0.34
N TYR A 160 7.70 -0.26 -0.44
CA TYR A 160 8.99 0.15 -0.97
C TYR A 160 9.95 0.57 0.13
N LEU A 161 9.49 1.35 1.12
CA LEU A 161 10.32 1.75 2.27
C LEU A 161 10.83 0.57 3.08
N ASN A 162 9.98 -0.40 3.39
CA ASN A 162 10.38 -1.59 4.11
C ASN A 162 11.44 -2.38 3.32
N ARG A 163 11.25 -2.55 2.00
CA ARG A 163 12.25 -3.19 1.15
C ARG A 163 13.59 -2.45 1.10
N ILE A 164 13.57 -1.11 1.11
CA ILE A 164 14.79 -0.29 1.13
C ILE A 164 15.52 -0.45 2.48
N ARG A 165 14.78 -0.41 3.59
CA ARG A 165 15.34 -0.56 4.94
C ARG A 165 15.87 -1.98 5.19
N ASP A 166 15.18 -3.00 4.66
CA ASP A 166 15.64 -4.39 4.73
C ASP A 166 16.93 -4.60 3.92
N GLN A 167 17.03 -4.00 2.72
CA GLN A 167 18.26 -4.03 1.90
C GLN A 167 19.44 -3.29 2.54
N ALA A 168 19.18 -2.24 3.33
CA ALA A 168 20.22 -1.53 4.08
C ALA A 168 20.64 -2.25 5.37
N ALA A 169 19.79 -3.15 5.89
CA ALA A 169 20.02 -3.89 7.13
C ALA A 169 20.74 -5.24 6.92
N GLU A 170 20.90 -5.72 5.68
CA GLU A 170 21.81 -6.83 5.39
C GLU A 170 23.25 -6.32 5.29
N PRO A 171 24.14 -6.58 6.28
CA PRO A 171 25.56 -6.32 6.10
C PRO A 171 26.08 -7.27 5.02
N ALA A 172 26.81 -6.71 4.05
CA ALA A 172 27.58 -7.48 3.08
C ALA A 172 28.46 -8.51 3.82
N GLY A 173 28.05 -9.78 3.74
CA GLY A 173 28.84 -10.93 4.18
C GLY A 173 29.93 -11.26 3.18
#